data_AF-A0A7Y1URU6-F1
#
_entry.id   AF-A0A7Y1URU6-F1
#
_cell.length_a   1.000
_cell.length_b   1.000
_cell.length_c   1.000
_cell.angle_alpha   90.00
_cell.angle_beta   90.00
_cell.angle_gamma   90.00
#
_symmetry.space_group_name_H-M   'P 1'
#
loop_
_entity.id
_entity.type
_entity.pdbx_description
1 polymer ?
#
loop_
_entity_poly.entity_id
_entity_poly.type
_entity_poly.pdbx_seq_one_letter_code
_entity_poly.pdbx_strand_id
1 'polypeptide(L)'
;MSELILQGPFLTRSQAARRARVPVQVLVHRPDLLRVGGGWLQEVYFGFQFDDDGVRPEIGRTVQSLKPKRSDPVIGDWLVRPNRSLGHTSPLRYLNSGGSVERVVELGEREVPTLAPPSITDQLESDAPAAAPVAAPTRKGRRRAVSRRPAMGAR
;
A
#
# COMPACT_ATOMS: atom_id res chain seq x y z
N MET A 1 -21.27 -10.22 1.44
CA MET A 1 -20.08 -9.79 0.66
C MET A 1 -19.61 -10.99 -0.13
N SER A 2 -19.40 -10.84 -1.44
CA SER A 2 -18.85 -11.90 -2.28
C SER A 2 -17.42 -12.22 -1.85
N GLU A 3 -17.03 -13.49 -1.91
CA GLU A 3 -15.65 -13.91 -1.69
C GLU A 3 -14.71 -13.23 -2.69
N LEU A 4 -13.62 -12.64 -2.22
CA LEU A 4 -12.58 -12.02 -3.06
C LEU A 4 -11.60 -13.10 -3.51
N ILE A 5 -11.36 -13.19 -4.82
CA ILE A 5 -10.44 -14.14 -5.43
C ILE A 5 -9.22 -13.36 -5.89
N LEU A 6 -8.11 -13.54 -5.18
CA LEU A 6 -6.83 -12.96 -5.54
C LEU A 6 -6.05 -13.95 -6.40
N GLN A 7 -5.91 -13.65 -7.69
CA GLN A 7 -5.28 -14.55 -8.65
C GLN A 7 -3.95 -14.02 -9.17
N GLY A 8 -2.96 -14.92 -9.27
CA GLY A 8 -1.71 -14.70 -9.96
C GLY A 8 -0.48 -14.99 -9.10
N PRO A 9 0.73 -14.85 -9.67
CA PRO A 9 1.93 -14.83 -8.86
C PRO A 9 1.91 -13.55 -8.01
N PHE A 10 2.21 -13.71 -6.72
CA PHE A 10 2.39 -12.59 -5.81
C PHE A 10 3.87 -12.32 -5.62
N LEU A 11 4.24 -11.05 -5.75
CA LEU A 11 5.61 -10.60 -5.59
C LEU A 11 5.79 -9.96 -4.22
N THR A 12 6.89 -10.27 -3.55
CA THR A 12 7.30 -9.53 -2.36
C THR A 12 7.67 -8.09 -2.75
N ARG A 13 7.70 -7.18 -1.77
CA ARG A 13 8.14 -5.79 -1.99
C ARG A 13 9.48 -5.69 -2.73
N SER A 14 10.46 -6.52 -2.37
CA SER A 14 11.78 -6.52 -3.04
C SER A 14 11.72 -7.05 -4.48
N GLN A 15 10.91 -8.08 -4.75
CA GLN A 15 10.72 -8.59 -6.11
C GLN A 15 10.00 -7.57 -7.00
N ALA A 16 8.92 -6.96 -6.48
CA ALA A 16 8.15 -5.95 -7.17
C ALA A 16 8.99 -4.69 -7.46
N ALA A 17 9.83 -4.24 -6.52
CA ALA A 17 10.73 -3.10 -6.73
C ALA A 17 11.74 -3.37 -7.86
N ARG A 18 12.32 -4.58 -7.91
CA ARG A 18 13.20 -5.01 -9.00
C ARG A 18 12.48 -5.01 -10.34
N ARG A 19 11.26 -5.56 -10.39
CA ARG A 19 10.44 -5.56 -11.61
C ARG A 19 10.09 -4.15 -12.06
N ALA A 20 9.65 -3.28 -11.16
CA ALA A 20 9.36 -1.87 -11.45
C ALA A 20 10.60 -1.02 -11.76
N ARG A 21 11.82 -1.54 -11.56
CA ARG A 21 13.08 -0.79 -11.71
C ARG A 21 13.12 0.49 -10.85
N VAL A 22 12.59 0.41 -9.63
CA VAL A 22 12.57 1.52 -8.66
C VAL A 22 13.15 1.11 -7.31
N PRO A 23 13.61 2.08 -6.49
CA PRO A 23 13.98 1.79 -5.11
C PRO A 23 12.81 1.21 -4.31
N VAL A 24 13.11 0.26 -3.42
CA VAL A 24 12.12 -0.43 -2.57
C VAL A 24 11.25 0.55 -1.77
N GLN A 25 11.84 1.64 -1.30
CA GLN A 25 11.18 2.68 -0.50
C GLN A 25 10.16 3.48 -1.31
N VAL A 26 10.36 3.62 -2.62
CA VAL A 26 9.46 4.38 -3.51
C VAL A 26 8.22 3.56 -3.85
N LEU A 27 8.35 2.23 -3.90
CA LEU A 27 7.30 1.32 -4.35
C LEU A 27 6.01 1.43 -3.52
N VAL A 28 6.12 1.70 -2.21
CA VAL A 28 4.97 1.78 -1.29
C VAL A 28 4.09 3.00 -1.57
N HIS A 29 4.65 4.04 -2.18
CA HIS A 29 3.97 5.30 -2.46
C HIS A 29 3.40 5.38 -3.88
N ARG A 30 3.58 4.32 -4.69
CA ARG A 30 3.11 4.30 -6.07
C ARG A 30 1.58 4.14 -6.14
N PRO A 31 0.86 5.13 -6.71
CA PRO A 31 -0.61 5.07 -6.82
C PRO A 31 -1.07 4.11 -7.94
N ASP A 32 -0.18 3.74 -8.84
CA ASP A 32 -0.42 2.92 -10.02
C ASP A 32 -0.22 1.41 -9.76
N LEU A 33 0.09 1.02 -8.52
CA LEU A 33 0.29 -0.38 -8.14
C LEU A 33 -0.77 -0.83 -7.14
N LEU A 34 -1.33 -2.00 -7.36
CA LEU A 34 -2.12 -2.78 -6.43
C LEU A 34 -1.18 -3.54 -5.50
N ARG A 35 -1.49 -3.44 -4.20
CA ARG A 35 -0.85 -4.22 -3.15
C ARG A 35 -1.88 -4.82 -2.22
N VAL A 36 -1.55 -5.97 -1.66
CA VAL A 36 -2.34 -6.60 -0.60
C VAL A 36 -1.42 -6.72 0.61
N GLY A 37 -1.89 -6.27 1.74
CA GLY A 37 -1.15 -6.27 2.99
C GLY A 37 -2.07 -5.89 4.14
N GLY A 38 -1.65 -6.18 5.36
CA GLY A 38 -2.40 -5.90 6.57
C GLY A 38 -1.58 -6.26 7.80
N GLY A 39 -2.10 -6.00 9.01
CA GLY A 39 -1.34 -6.11 10.26
C GLY A 39 -0.56 -7.43 10.44
N TRP A 40 -1.08 -8.53 9.89
CA TRP A 40 -0.48 -9.87 9.99
C TRP A 40 0.03 -10.41 8.65
N LEU A 41 -0.28 -9.77 7.53
CA LEU A 41 0.05 -10.24 6.19
C LEU A 41 1.19 -9.40 5.60
N GLN A 42 2.27 -10.07 5.20
CA GLN A 42 3.36 -9.42 4.49
C GLN A 42 2.85 -8.75 3.21
N GLU A 43 3.29 -7.52 2.98
CA GLU A 43 2.89 -6.77 1.78
C GLU A 43 3.36 -7.49 0.51
N VAL A 44 2.38 -7.80 -0.34
CA VAL A 44 2.57 -8.44 -1.63
C VAL A 44 1.94 -7.62 -2.76
N TYR A 45 2.48 -7.81 -3.95
CA TYR A 45 2.06 -7.13 -5.17
C TYR A 45 1.60 -8.15 -6.20
N PHE A 46 0.55 -7.82 -6.96
CA PHE A 46 0.12 -8.71 -8.04
C PHE A 46 1.13 -8.69 -9.18
N GLY A 47 1.60 -9.86 -9.59
CA GLY A 47 2.62 -10.00 -10.62
C GLY A 47 2.13 -9.60 -12.03
N PHE A 48 0.82 -9.68 -12.30
CA PHE A 48 0.26 -9.32 -13.61
C PHE A 48 0.40 -7.83 -13.97
N GLN A 49 0.77 -6.99 -13.00
CA GLN A 49 1.00 -5.55 -13.16
C GLN A 49 2.36 -5.24 -13.77
N PHE A 50 3.21 -6.25 -13.88
CA PHE A 50 4.57 -6.13 -14.37
C PHE A 50 4.76 -6.95 -15.64
N ASP A 51 5.62 -6.44 -16.51
CA ASP A 51 6.17 -7.15 -17.66
C ASP A 51 7.71 -7.13 -17.57
N ASP A 52 8.39 -7.33 -18.70
CA ASP A 52 9.85 -7.28 -18.76
C ASP A 52 10.40 -5.85 -18.74
N ASP A 53 9.58 -4.85 -19.12
CA ASP A 53 9.94 -3.45 -19.22
C ASP A 53 9.65 -2.65 -17.95
N GLY A 54 8.75 -3.13 -17.10
CA GLY A 54 8.51 -2.59 -15.79
C GLY A 54 7.07 -2.76 -15.34
N VAL A 55 6.46 -1.65 -14.92
CA VAL A 55 5.03 -1.59 -14.62
C VAL A 55 4.28 -1.39 -15.93
N ARG A 56 3.29 -2.24 -16.18
CA ARG A 56 2.44 -2.19 -17.35
C ARG A 56 1.62 -0.88 -17.36
N PRO A 57 1.83 0.03 -18.32
CA PRO A 57 1.20 1.35 -18.30
C PRO A 57 -0.33 1.32 -18.28
N GLU A 58 -0.93 0.39 -19.02
CA GLU A 58 -2.37 0.19 -19.11
C GLU A 58 -2.97 -0.21 -17.76
N ILE A 59 -2.31 -1.13 -17.05
CA ILE A 59 -2.73 -1.55 -15.71
C ILE A 59 -2.52 -0.42 -14.73
N GLY A 60 -1.36 0.24 -14.78
CA GLY A 60 -1.02 1.35 -13.90
C GLY A 60 -2.03 2.48 -13.99
N ARG A 61 -2.44 2.85 -15.21
CA ARG A 61 -3.46 3.89 -15.45
C ARG A 61 -4.83 3.46 -14.93
N THR A 62 -5.26 2.23 -15.20
CA THR A 62 -6.54 1.73 -14.65
C THR A 62 -6.55 1.75 -13.12
N VAL A 63 -5.47 1.29 -12.49
CA VAL A 63 -5.33 1.27 -11.03
C VAL A 63 -5.36 2.69 -10.47
N GLN A 64 -4.57 3.60 -11.04
CA GLN A 64 -4.51 5.00 -10.59
C GLN A 64 -5.87 5.69 -10.64
N SER A 65 -6.71 5.40 -11.65
CA SER A 65 -8.07 5.93 -11.76
C SER A 65 -9.04 5.35 -10.72
N LEU A 66 -8.95 4.05 -10.41
CA LEU A 66 -9.92 3.37 -9.55
C LEU A 66 -9.59 3.48 -8.05
N LYS A 67 -8.30 3.47 -7.71
CA LYS A 67 -7.77 3.42 -6.34
C LYS A 67 -8.24 4.53 -5.39
N PRO A 68 -8.56 5.77 -5.83
CA PRO A 68 -9.06 6.80 -4.92
C PRO A 68 -10.39 6.46 -4.23
N LYS A 69 -11.18 5.55 -4.81
CA LYS A 69 -12.53 5.21 -4.33
C LYS A 69 -12.69 3.74 -3.94
N ARG A 70 -11.69 2.90 -4.19
CA ARG A 70 -11.78 1.43 -4.19
C ARG A 70 -10.53 0.83 -3.56
N SER A 71 -10.69 -0.30 -2.87
CA SER A 71 -9.55 -0.99 -2.27
C SER A 71 -8.77 -1.82 -3.30
N ASP A 72 -7.45 -1.91 -3.10
CA ASP A 72 -6.55 -2.68 -3.97
C ASP A 72 -6.99 -4.15 -4.16
N PRO A 73 -7.41 -4.90 -3.12
CA PRO A 73 -7.88 -6.28 -3.30
C PRO A 73 -9.14 -6.39 -4.16
N VAL A 74 -10.05 -5.42 -4.05
CA VAL A 74 -11.30 -5.39 -4.81
C VAL A 74 -11.03 -5.06 -6.28
N ILE A 75 -10.12 -4.12 -6.56
CA ILE A 75 -9.68 -3.85 -7.94
C ILE A 75 -8.97 -5.08 -8.51
N GLY A 76 -8.08 -5.71 -7.74
CA GLY A 76 -7.35 -6.91 -8.16
C GLY A 76 -8.29 -8.07 -8.52
N ASP A 77 -9.28 -8.35 -7.68
CA ASP A 77 -10.32 -9.36 -7.94
C ASP A 77 -11.13 -9.04 -9.21
N TRP A 78 -11.57 -7.78 -9.37
CA TRP A 78 -12.36 -7.39 -10.54
C TRP A 78 -11.57 -7.51 -11.86
N LEU A 79 -10.28 -7.16 -11.86
CA LEU A 79 -9.44 -7.24 -13.06
C LEU A 79 -9.30 -8.67 -13.61
N VAL A 80 -9.37 -9.68 -12.75
CA VAL A 80 -9.20 -11.09 -13.15
C VAL A 80 -10.52 -11.80 -13.44
N ARG A 81 -11.66 -11.28 -12.97
CA ARG A 81 -12.97 -11.90 -13.18
C ARG A 81 -13.53 -11.68 -14.59
N PRO A 82 -14.25 -12.67 -15.16
CA PRO A 82 -15.03 -12.48 -16.37
C PRO A 82 -16.02 -11.33 -16.24
N ASN A 83 -16.03 -10.43 -17.23
CA ASN A 83 -16.92 -9.29 -17.26
C ASN A 83 -17.89 -9.39 -18.46
N ARG A 84 -19.20 -9.36 -18.19
CA ARG A 84 -20.23 -9.46 -19.25
C ARG A 84 -20.17 -8.29 -20.23
N SER A 85 -19.86 -7.09 -19.75
CA SER A 85 -19.71 -5.87 -20.55
C SER A 85 -18.50 -5.92 -21.50
N LEU A 86 -17.59 -6.88 -21.31
CA LEU A 86 -16.44 -7.17 -22.16
C LEU A 86 -16.57 -8.52 -22.88
N GLY A 87 -17.80 -8.98 -23.13
CA GLY A 87 -18.04 -10.26 -23.83
C GLY A 87 -17.54 -11.47 -23.04
N HIS A 88 -17.73 -11.47 -21.72
CA HIS A 88 -17.25 -12.51 -20.78
C HIS A 88 -15.72 -12.64 -20.69
N THR A 89 -14.97 -11.69 -21.23
CA THR A 89 -13.52 -11.59 -21.03
C THR A 89 -13.22 -10.81 -19.76
N SER A 90 -12.15 -11.16 -19.04
CA SER A 90 -11.72 -10.36 -17.88
C SER A 90 -11.09 -9.04 -18.33
N PRO A 91 -11.20 -7.95 -17.54
CA PRO A 91 -10.55 -6.70 -17.88
C PRO A 91 -9.05 -6.85 -18.18
N LEU A 92 -8.35 -7.68 -17.40
CA LEU A 92 -6.94 -7.99 -17.63
C LEU A 92 -6.71 -8.62 -19.02
N ARG A 93 -7.52 -9.61 -19.39
CA ARG A 93 -7.38 -10.29 -20.70
C ARG A 93 -7.77 -9.37 -21.86
N TYR A 94 -8.77 -8.51 -21.66
CA TYR A 94 -9.18 -7.50 -22.64
C TYR A 94 -8.04 -6.52 -22.94
N LEU A 95 -7.36 -6.02 -21.90
CA LEU A 95 -6.18 -5.16 -22.05
C LEU A 95 -5.03 -5.91 -22.74
N ASN A 96 -4.78 -7.16 -22.38
CA ASN A 96 -3.75 -7.99 -23.05
C ASN A 96 -4.01 -8.18 -24.55
N SER A 97 -5.28 -8.11 -25.00
CA SER A 97 -5.66 -8.18 -26.41
C SER A 97 -5.64 -6.82 -27.14
N GLY A 98 -5.08 -5.77 -26.52
CA GLY A 98 -5.05 -4.42 -27.10
C GLY A 98 -6.34 -3.62 -26.90
N GLY A 99 -7.17 -4.01 -25.93
CA GLY A 99 -8.40 -3.30 -25.58
C GLY A 99 -8.14 -1.90 -24.99
N SER A 100 -9.16 -1.03 -25.03
CA SER A 100 -9.04 0.35 -24.54
C SER A 100 -9.00 0.42 -23.01
N VAL A 101 -8.03 1.17 -22.49
CA VAL A 101 -7.91 1.49 -21.06
C VAL A 101 -9.08 2.32 -20.57
N GLU A 102 -9.51 3.30 -21.35
CA GLU A 102 -10.63 4.19 -21.05
C GLU A 102 -11.91 3.39 -20.83
N ARG A 103 -12.16 2.39 -21.69
CA ARG A 103 -13.32 1.50 -21.54
C ARG A 103 -13.26 0.70 -20.24
N VAL A 104 -12.08 0.18 -19.88
CA VAL A 104 -11.88 -0.56 -18.63
C VAL A 104 -12.08 0.36 -17.42
N VAL A 105 -11.57 1.59 -17.46
CA VAL A 105 -11.77 2.57 -16.38
C VAL A 105 -13.26 2.90 -16.21
N GLU A 106 -13.98 3.19 -17.30
CA GLU A 106 -15.42 3.48 -17.27
C GLU A 106 -16.22 2.32 -16.65
N LEU A 107 -15.92 1.08 -17.04
CA LEU A 107 -16.56 -0.10 -16.46
C LEU A 107 -16.20 -0.28 -14.99
N GLY A 108 -14.92 -0.10 -14.64
CA GLY A 108 -14.46 -0.17 -13.25
C GLY A 108 -15.15 0.88 -12.38
N GLU A 109 -15.39 2.08 -12.93
CA GLU A 109 -16.09 3.15 -12.24
C GLU A 109 -17.56 2.82 -11.93
N ARG A 110 -18.19 1.98 -12.73
CA ARG A 110 -19.60 1.60 -12.59
C ARG A 110 -19.80 0.31 -11.80
N GLU A 111 -18.89 -0.65 -11.96
CA GLU A 111 -19.09 -2.03 -11.51
C GLU A 111 -18.27 -2.39 -10.27
N VAL A 112 -17.14 -1.72 -10.02
CA VAL A 112 -16.30 -2.03 -8.86
C VAL A 112 -16.87 -1.34 -7.62
N PRO A 113 -17.20 -2.10 -6.56
CA PRO A 113 -17.77 -1.55 -5.33
C PRO A 113 -16.88 -0.46 -4.73
N THR A 114 -17.49 0.68 -4.41
CA THR A 114 -16.84 1.77 -3.69
C THR A 114 -16.55 1.32 -2.26
N LEU A 115 -15.44 1.81 -1.69
CA LEU A 115 -15.23 1.76 -0.25
C LEU A 115 -16.45 2.34 0.46
N ALA A 116 -17.05 1.58 1.38
CA ALA A 116 -17.98 2.20 2.31
C ALA A 116 -17.23 3.33 3.04
N PRO A 117 -17.86 4.50 3.27
CA PRO A 117 -17.25 5.50 4.14
C PRO A 117 -16.92 4.82 5.47
N PRO A 118 -15.81 5.17 6.13
CA PRO A 118 -15.54 4.64 7.46
C PRO A 118 -16.73 4.99 8.35
N SER A 119 -17.48 3.97 8.76
CA SER A 119 -18.43 4.12 9.85
C SER A 119 -17.64 4.63 11.05
N ILE A 120 -17.98 5.81 11.53
CA ILE A 120 -17.32 6.53 12.63
C ILE A 120 -17.26 5.69 13.93
N THR A 121 -17.95 4.55 13.97
CA THR A 121 -18.07 3.66 15.12
C THR A 121 -16.78 2.89 15.48
N ASP A 122 -15.83 2.70 14.56
CA ASP A 122 -14.59 1.94 14.86
C ASP A 122 -13.43 2.80 15.42
N GLN A 123 -13.62 4.11 15.63
CA GLN A 123 -12.57 5.00 16.16
C GLN A 123 -12.65 5.28 17.67
N LEU A 124 -13.50 4.59 18.43
CA LEU A 124 -13.65 4.85 19.88
C LEU A 124 -13.02 3.81 20.82
N GLU A 125 -12.36 2.75 20.33
CA GLU A 125 -11.75 1.72 21.20
C GLU A 125 -10.23 1.64 21.19
N SER A 126 -9.51 2.68 20.73
CA SER A 126 -8.04 2.64 20.72
C SER A 126 -7.37 3.93 21.17
N ASP A 127 -7.94 4.61 22.17
CA ASP A 127 -7.22 5.63 22.93
C ASP A 127 -7.66 5.67 24.40
N ALA A 128 -7.33 4.62 25.15
CA ALA A 128 -7.19 4.72 26.59
C ALA A 128 -5.70 5.03 26.88
N PRO A 129 -5.34 6.27 27.28
CA PRO A 129 -3.99 6.51 27.75
C PRO A 129 -3.78 5.74 29.05
N ALA A 130 -2.82 4.81 29.05
CA ALA A 130 -2.29 4.23 30.26
C ALA A 130 -1.82 5.37 31.17
N ALA A 131 -2.53 5.59 32.28
CA ALA A 131 -2.18 6.57 33.27
C ALA A 131 -0.76 6.32 33.78
N ALA A 132 0.17 7.20 33.41
CA ALA A 132 1.47 7.28 34.06
C ALA A 132 1.28 7.82 35.48
N PRO A 133 1.82 7.19 36.53
CA PRO A 133 1.78 7.77 37.87
C PRO A 133 2.69 9.00 37.92
N VAL A 134 2.08 10.13 38.29
CA VAL A 134 2.74 11.40 38.58
C VAL A 134 3.55 11.27 39.87
N ALA A 135 4.88 11.31 39.78
CA ALA A 135 5.76 11.51 40.93
C ALA A 135 6.26 12.97 40.93
N ALA A 136 5.96 13.67 42.03
CA ALA A 136 6.23 15.09 42.27
C ALA A 136 7.74 15.41 42.44
N PRO A 137 8.16 16.70 42.29
CA PRO A 137 9.56 17.08 42.30
C PRO A 137 10.07 17.40 43.72
N THR A 138 11.15 16.75 44.15
CA THR A 138 11.93 17.18 45.33
C THR A 138 13.24 17.85 44.90
N ARG A 139 13.31 19.16 45.15
CA ARG A 139 14.48 20.03 44.99
C ARG A 139 15.34 19.97 46.25
N LYS A 140 16.65 19.72 46.12
CA LYS A 140 17.77 20.40 46.84
C LYS A 140 19.09 19.64 46.66
N GLY A 141 20.13 20.31 46.16
CA GLY A 141 21.47 19.73 46.09
C GLY A 141 22.50 20.55 45.31
N ARG A 142 22.72 21.80 45.73
CA ARG A 142 23.75 22.71 45.21
C ARG A 142 25.13 22.23 45.65
N ARG A 143 26.10 22.03 44.74
CA ARG A 143 27.51 22.46 44.94
C ARG A 143 28.36 22.36 43.66
N ARG A 144 29.11 23.44 43.43
CA ARG A 144 30.11 23.69 42.38
C ARG A 144 31.43 22.97 42.68
N ALA A 145 32.19 22.64 41.62
CA ALA A 145 33.63 22.91 41.43
C ALA A 145 33.99 22.40 40.01
N VAL A 146 34.25 23.23 38.99
CA VAL A 146 35.46 24.01 38.69
C VAL A 146 36.72 23.14 38.48
N SER A 147 37.22 23.20 37.23
CA SER A 147 38.64 23.34 36.82
C SER A 147 39.49 22.13 36.40
N ARG A 148 39.86 22.17 35.10
CA ARG A 148 41.21 22.05 34.46
C ARG A 148 41.72 20.68 33.96
N ARG A 149 41.80 20.59 32.62
CA ARG A 149 42.89 20.00 31.79
C ARG A 149 44.28 20.47 32.26
N PRO A 150 45.40 19.73 32.07
CA PRO A 150 46.03 19.43 30.75
C PRO A 150 46.66 18.00 30.64
N ALA A 151 46.77 17.38 29.45
CA ALA A 151 47.83 17.34 28.42
C ALA A 151 49.05 16.42 28.67
N MET A 152 49.46 15.72 27.59
CA MET A 152 50.71 14.96 27.35
C MET A 152 50.87 13.58 28.04
N GLY A 153 51.43 12.55 27.41
CA GLY A 153 52.21 12.52 26.17
C GLY A 153 52.36 11.11 25.59
N ALA A 154 52.67 11.10 24.29
CA ALA A 154 53.09 9.95 23.53
C ALA A 154 54.53 9.55 23.89
N ARG A 155 54.80 8.25 23.90
CA ARG A 155 56.05 7.65 23.46
C ARG A 155 55.73 6.34 22.75
#